data_AF-A0A327YRZ5-F1
#
_entry.id   AF-A0A327YRZ5-F1
#
_cell.length_a   1.000
_cell.length_b   1.000
_cell.length_c   1.000
_cell.angle_alpha   90.00
_cell.angle_beta   90.00
_cell.angle_gamma   90.00
#
_symmetry.space_group_name_H-M   'P 1'
#
loop_
_entity.id
_entity.type
_entity.pdbx_description
1 polymer ?
#
loop_
_entity_poly.entity_id
_entity_poly.type
_entity_poly.pdbx_seq_one_letter_code
_entity_poly.pdbx_strand_id
1 'polypeptide(L)'
;MHQTTINGDYSTFRSSLEFKIEELIDAEIGVKFIDCFFITCEVSQFNLKVGSYPTIVIIGNKITPEALELIKKARKKDIILINQIKGKYSGFDGFIKNPRPIAFKIIP
;
A
#
# COMPACT_ATOMS: atom_id res chain seq x y z
N MET A 1 -14.19 6.86 -6.72
CA MET A 1 -13.68 5.50 -6.33
C MET A 1 -12.33 5.69 -5.66
N HIS A 2 -12.00 5.01 -4.55
CA HIS A 2 -10.71 5.19 -3.88
C HIS A 2 -9.78 3.99 -4.06
N GLN A 3 -8.50 4.28 -4.29
CA GLN A 3 -7.44 3.30 -4.52
C GLN A 3 -6.33 3.51 -3.50
N THR A 4 -5.79 2.43 -2.95
CA THR A 4 -4.49 2.50 -2.26
C THR A 4 -3.40 2.76 -3.29
N THR A 5 -2.42 3.57 -2.90
CA THR A 5 -1.27 3.93 -3.74
C THR A 5 0.03 3.60 -3.05
N ILE A 6 1.08 3.32 -3.82
CA ILE A 6 2.48 3.36 -3.41
C ILE A 6 3.12 4.49 -4.21
N ASN A 7 3.66 5.52 -3.55
CA ASN A 7 4.23 6.71 -4.21
C ASN A 7 3.27 7.41 -5.19
N GLY A 8 1.96 7.32 -4.94
CA GLY A 8 0.91 7.86 -5.81
C GLY A 8 0.48 6.93 -6.96
N ASP A 9 1.23 5.86 -7.23
CA ASP A 9 0.88 4.84 -8.22
C ASP A 9 -0.08 3.79 -7.64
N TYR A 10 -1.01 3.32 -8.47
CA TYR A 10 -1.99 2.30 -8.10
C TYR A 10 -2.15 1.27 -9.21
N SER A 11 -2.42 0.02 -8.83
CA SER A 11 -2.65 -1.06 -9.79
C SER A 11 -3.94 -0.83 -10.58
N THR A 12 -3.89 -1.06 -11.88
CA THR A 12 -5.09 -1.12 -12.74
C THR A 12 -5.37 -2.57 -13.13
N PHE A 13 -6.55 -2.86 -13.70
CA PHE A 13 -6.90 -4.21 -14.14
C PHE A 13 -5.90 -4.82 -15.14
N ARG A 14 -5.11 -3.99 -15.83
CA ARG A 14 -4.23 -4.41 -16.94
C ARG A 14 -2.75 -4.53 -16.56
N SER A 15 -2.35 -4.10 -15.36
CA SER A 15 -0.94 -4.12 -14.96
C SER A 15 -0.74 -4.46 -13.48
N SER A 16 0.19 -5.36 -13.21
CA SER A 16 0.74 -5.55 -11.87
C SER A 16 1.82 -4.51 -11.62
N LEU A 17 1.81 -3.89 -10.43
CA LEU A 17 2.91 -3.03 -10.01
C LEU A 17 4.13 -3.89 -9.70
N GLU A 18 5.29 -3.38 -10.11
CA GLU A 18 6.58 -4.01 -9.94
C GLU A 18 7.54 -2.95 -9.42
N PHE A 19 8.29 -3.28 -8.38
CA PHE A 19 9.24 -2.37 -7.74
C PHE A 19 10.55 -3.08 -7.49
N LYS A 20 11.65 -2.33 -7.58
CA LYS A 20 12.91 -2.71 -6.95
C LYS A 20 12.83 -2.47 -5.45
N ILE A 21 13.65 -3.19 -4.68
CA ILE A 21 13.71 -3.02 -3.22
C ILE A 21 14.11 -1.59 -2.85
N GLU A 22 15.00 -0.95 -3.61
CA GLU A 22 15.45 0.42 -3.31
C GLU A 22 14.31 1.44 -3.41
N GLU A 23 13.37 1.23 -4.33
CA GLU A 23 12.21 2.11 -4.53
C GLU A 23 11.23 2.05 -3.35
N LEU A 24 11.32 1.03 -2.51
CA LEU A 24 10.46 0.81 -1.35
C LEU A 24 11.02 1.40 -0.05
N ILE A 25 12.29 1.83 -0.01
CA ILE A 25 12.95 2.34 1.21
C ILE A 25 12.23 3.58 1.73
N ASP A 26 11.91 4.51 0.84
CA ASP A 26 11.20 5.75 1.16
C ASP A 26 9.77 5.77 0.62
N ALA A 27 9.23 4.61 0.26
CA ALA A 27 7.92 4.52 -0.35
C ALA A 27 6.81 4.92 0.63
N GLU A 28 5.88 5.74 0.13
CA GLU A 28 4.73 6.23 0.87
C GLU A 28 3.44 5.55 0.42
N ILE A 29 2.75 4.95 1.37
CA ILE A 29 1.43 4.37 1.20
C ILE A 29 0.39 5.48 1.32
N GLY A 30 -0.42 5.63 0.29
CA GLY A 30 -1.44 6.65 0.20
C GLY A 30 -2.81 6.08 -0.17
N VAL A 31 -3.79 6.98 -0.22
CA VAL A 31 -5.12 6.69 -0.76
C VAL A 31 -5.50 7.81 -1.72
N LYS A 32 -5.78 7.46 -2.97
CA LYS A 32 -6.22 8.39 -4.00
C LYS A 32 -7.70 8.23 -4.27
N PHE A 33 -8.43 9.33 -4.25
CA PHE A 33 -9.84 9.39 -4.63
C PHE A 33 -9.97 9.81 -6.08
N ILE A 34 -10.39 8.88 -6.93
CA ILE A 34 -10.73 9.14 -8.34
C ILE A 34 -12.02 9.96 -8.36
N ASP A 35 -11.96 11.09 -9.07
CA ASP A 35 -13.01 12.10 -9.28
C ASP A 35 -13.45 12.91 -8.05
N CYS A 36 -12.84 12.68 -6.87
CA CYS A 36 -13.14 13.42 -5.64
C CYS A 36 -11.88 14.07 -5.06
N PHE A 37 -11.32 15.06 -5.77
CA PHE A 37 -10.04 15.70 -5.42
C PHE A 37 -10.05 16.52 -4.12
N PHE A 38 -11.23 16.83 -3.57
CA PHE A 38 -11.39 17.55 -2.31
C PHE A 38 -11.24 16.64 -1.07
N ILE A 39 -11.25 15.32 -1.26
CA ILE A 39 -11.06 14.36 -0.17
C ILE A 39 -9.59 13.97 -0.09
N THR A 40 -9.01 14.14 1.10
CA THR A 40 -7.64 13.71 1.38
C THR A 40 -7.63 12.61 2.45
N CYS A 41 -6.59 11.79 2.44
CA CYS A 41 -6.39 10.72 3.42
C CYS A 41 -4.93 10.73 3.89
N GLU A 42 -4.74 10.89 5.18
CA GLU A 42 -3.46 10.69 5.85
C GLU A 42 -3.43 9.26 6.42
N VAL A 43 -2.64 8.38 5.80
CA VAL A 43 -2.53 6.97 6.22
C VAL A 43 -1.81 6.89 7.56
N SER A 44 -2.43 6.21 8.53
CA SER A 44 -1.89 6.02 9.88
C SER A 44 -1.53 4.58 10.20
N GLN A 45 -2.05 3.61 9.43
CA GLN A 45 -1.75 2.20 9.59
C GLN A 45 -2.05 1.44 8.30
N PHE A 46 -1.31 0.37 8.03
CA PHE A 46 -1.70 -0.64 7.05
C PHE A 46 -1.16 -2.02 7.43
N ASN A 47 -1.71 -3.05 6.82
CA ASN A 47 -1.21 -4.42 6.94
C ASN A 47 -0.41 -4.79 5.70
N LEU A 48 0.74 -5.44 5.91
CA LEU A 48 1.63 -5.94 4.88
C LEU A 48 1.73 -7.45 4.95
N LYS A 49 1.44 -8.13 3.83
CA LYS A 49 1.54 -9.59 3.71
C LYS A 49 2.49 -9.94 2.58
N VAL A 50 3.47 -10.79 2.88
CA VAL A 50 4.44 -11.33 1.91
C VAL A 50 4.21 -12.83 1.79
N GLY A 51 3.64 -13.31 0.68
CA GLY A 51 3.44 -14.74 0.44
C GLY A 51 2.82 -15.50 1.63
N SER A 52 3.56 -16.49 2.16
CA SER A 52 3.17 -17.32 3.31
C SER A 52 3.71 -16.83 4.67
N TYR A 53 4.42 -15.71 4.70
CA TYR A 53 4.91 -15.13 5.95
C TYR A 53 3.75 -14.50 6.76
N PRO A 54 3.93 -14.36 8.09
CA PRO A 54 2.96 -13.64 8.92
C PRO A 54 2.68 -12.23 8.40
N THR A 55 1.45 -11.76 8.61
CA THR A 55 1.08 -10.37 8.27
C THR A 55 1.69 -9.43 9.29
N ILE A 56 2.40 -8.41 8.82
CA ILE A 56 2.95 -7.34 9.65
C ILE A 56 1.94 -6.19 9.66
N VAL A 57 1.65 -5.66 10.85
CA VAL A 57 0.91 -4.41 11.00
C VAL A 57 1.92 -3.28 11.10
N ILE A 58 1.83 -2.32 10.17
CA ILE A 58 2.74 -1.18 10.11
C ILE A 58 2.00 0.06 10.58
N ILE A 59 2.60 0.78 11.54
CA ILE A 59 2.13 2.07 12.03
C ILE A 59 2.79 3.18 11.21
N GLY A 60 1.99 4.13 10.73
CA GLY A 60 2.40 5.18 9.79
C GLY A 60 2.09 4.81 8.33
N ASN A 61 2.64 5.61 7.41
CA ASN A 61 2.43 5.47 5.97
C ASN A 61 3.67 4.97 5.22
N LYS A 62 4.77 4.62 5.90
CA LYS A 62 6.03 4.16 5.28
C LYS A 62 6.31 2.71 5.62
N ILE A 63 7.03 2.03 4.73
CA ILE A 63 7.48 0.66 4.97
C ILE A 63 8.60 0.70 6.01
N THR A 64 8.47 -0.09 7.08
CA THR A 64 9.49 -0.16 8.12
C THR A 64 10.69 -1.00 7.69
N PRO A 65 11.88 -0.81 8.29
CA PRO A 65 13.05 -1.64 8.01
C PRO A 65 12.78 -3.14 8.20
N GLU A 66 12.02 -3.52 9.23
CA GLU A 66 11.61 -4.91 9.46
C GLU A 66 10.77 -5.47 8.31
N ALA A 67 9.80 -4.70 7.82
CA ALA A 67 8.98 -5.11 6.69
C ALA A 67 9.80 -5.20 5.39
N LEU A 68 10.77 -4.29 5.18
CA LEU A 68 11.71 -4.38 4.05
C LEU A 68 12.53 -5.68 4.10
N GLU A 69 13.05 -6.07 5.27
CA GLU A 69 13.76 -7.34 5.42
C GLU A 69 12.88 -8.56 5.13
N LEU A 70 11.58 -8.48 5.41
CA LEU A 70 10.63 -9.53 5.03
C LEU A 70 10.39 -9.56 3.52
N ILE A 71 10.21 -8.39 2.90
CA ILE A 71 10.03 -8.25 1.45
C ILE A 71 11.26 -8.78 0.69
N LYS A 72 12.47 -8.54 1.19
CA LYS A 72 13.72 -9.09 0.62
C LYS A 72 13.75 -10.62 0.56
N LYS A 73 13.00 -11.30 1.43
CA LYS A 73 12.87 -12.77 1.45
C LYS A 73 11.81 -13.28 0.47
N ALA A 74 11.03 -12.38 -0.14
CA ALA A 74 10.05 -12.75 -1.15
C ALA A 74 10.73 -13.37 -2.38
N ARG A 75 10.20 -14.48 -2.86
CA ARG A 75 10.66 -15.11 -4.10
C ARG A 75 10.05 -14.38 -5.30
N LYS A 76 10.64 -14.56 -6.49
CA LYS A 76 10.18 -13.93 -7.75
C LYS A 76 8.68 -14.09 -8.07
N LYS A 77 8.03 -15.16 -7.58
CA LYS A 77 6.60 -15.42 -7.80
C LYS A 77 5.71 -14.97 -6.64
N ASP A 78 6.29 -14.56 -5.52
CA ASP A 78 5.52 -14.14 -4.36
C ASP A 78 4.90 -12.75 -4.63
N ILE A 79 3.64 -12.61 -4.22
CA ILE A 79 2.91 -11.35 -4.31
C ILE A 79 2.96 -10.70 -2.92
N ILE A 80 3.30 -9.42 -2.89
CA ILE A 80 3.20 -8.60 -1.69
C ILE A 80 1.85 -7.89 -1.74
N LEU A 81 1.10 -7.96 -0.65
CA LEU A 81 -0.23 -7.39 -0.51
C LEU A 81 -0.24 -6.36 0.62
N ILE A 82 -0.73 -5.17 0.32
CA ILE A 82 -1.06 -4.14 1.31
C ILE A 82 -2.58 -4.03 1.41
N ASN A 83 -3.10 -4.16 2.62
CA ASN A 83 -4.54 -4.11 2.89
C ASN A 83 -4.84 -3.52 4.28
N GLN A 84 -6.12 -3.48 4.66
CA GLN A 84 -6.56 -2.95 5.97
C GLN A 84 -5.98 -1.56 6.28
N ILE A 85 -5.98 -0.69 5.25
CA ILE A 85 -5.45 0.67 5.36
C ILE A 85 -6.38 1.47 6.27
N LYS A 86 -5.80 2.09 7.29
CA LYS A 86 -6.45 3.08 8.15
C LYS A 86 -5.81 4.44 7.91
N GLY A 87 -6.63 5.47 7.98
CA GLY A 87 -6.17 6.83 7.84
C GLY A 87 -7.20 7.82 8.33
N LYS A 88 -6.76 9.06 8.48
CA LYS A 88 -7.62 10.20 8.77
C LYS A 88 -8.06 10.82 7.46
N TYR A 89 -9.37 10.91 7.26
CA TYR A 89 -9.95 11.51 6.07
C TYR A 89 -10.35 12.96 6.36
N SER A 90 -10.19 13.84 5.39
CA SER A 90 -10.61 15.24 5.45
C SER A 90 -11.35 15.62 4.17
N GLY A 91 -12.27 16.59 4.26
CA GLY A 91 -13.07 17.06 3.12
C GLY A 91 -14.35 16.26 2.83
N PHE A 92 -14.74 15.34 3.72
CA PHE A 92 -15.98 14.59 3.62
C PHE A 92 -16.57 14.32 5.00
N ASP A 93 -17.89 14.42 5.13
CA ASP A 93 -18.60 14.22 6.38
C ASP A 93 -19.46 12.95 6.27
N GLY A 94 -18.85 11.80 6.61
CA GLY A 94 -19.49 10.50 6.51
C GLY A 94 -18.51 9.33 6.59
N PHE A 95 -19.04 8.11 6.44
CA PHE A 95 -18.25 6.89 6.52
C PHE A 95 -17.59 6.55 5.19
N ILE A 96 -16.26 6.52 5.18
CA ILE A 96 -15.47 6.05 4.04
C ILE A 96 -15.16 4.57 4.24
N LYS A 97 -15.49 3.76 3.23
CA LYS A 97 -15.16 2.32 3.23
C LYS A 97 -13.65 2.13 3.19
N ASN A 98 -13.16 0.98 3.65
CA ASN A 98 -11.74 0.64 3.55
C ASN A 98 -11.24 0.75 2.10
N PRO A 99 -10.05 1.35 1.87
CA PRO A 99 -9.42 1.38 0.57
C PRO A 99 -9.22 -0.01 -0.02
N ARG A 100 -9.28 -0.09 -1.35
CA ARG A 100 -9.00 -1.34 -2.07
C ARG A 100 -7.56 -1.76 -1.81
N PRO A 101 -7.31 -3.05 -1.55
CA PRO A 101 -5.96 -3.52 -1.35
C PRO A 101 -5.12 -3.33 -2.62
N ILE A 102 -3.83 -3.13 -2.44
CA ILE A 102 -2.86 -3.03 -3.53
C ILE A 102 -1.90 -4.22 -3.47
N ALA A 103 -1.57 -4.76 -4.64
CA ALA A 103 -0.65 -5.87 -4.78
C ALA A 103 0.48 -5.51 -5.75
N PHE A 104 1.70 -5.90 -5.39
CA PHE A 104 2.88 -5.66 -6.20
C PHE A 104 3.86 -6.84 -6.11
N LYS A 105 4.87 -6.84 -6.99
CA LYS A 105 5.96 -7.81 -7.01
C LYS A 105 7.30 -7.12 -6.89
N ILE A 106 8.29 -7.85 -6.39
CA ILE A 106 9.68 -7.41 -6.42
C ILE A 106 10.35 -7.91 -7.69
N ILE A 107 11.00 -6.99 -8.38
CA ILE A 107 11.89 -7.29 -9.51
C ILE A 107 13.35 -7.14 -9.07
N PRO A 108 14.28 -7.92 -9.67
CA PRO A 108 15.71 -7.79 -9.42
C PRO A 108 16.28 -6.42 -9.81
#